data_AF-A0A914MYZ8-F1
#
_entry.id   AF-A0A914MYZ8-F1
#
_cell.length_a   1.000
_cell.length_b   1.000
_cell.length_c   1.000
_cell.angle_alpha   90.00
_cell.angle_beta   90.00
_cell.angle_gamma   90.00
#
_symmetry.space_group_name_H-M   'P 1'
#
loop_
_entity.id
_entity.type
_entity.pdbx_description
1 polymer ?
#
loop_
_entity_poly.entity_id
_entity_poly.type
_entity_poly.pdbx_seq_one_letter_code
_entity_poly.pdbx_strand_id
1 'polypeptide(L)'
;MSQFIKKNKGPLIVCGIVGGGIGFWVWKTVYPSMRECVYSTFGVNEADGYTVKRIEEAYRKLQESEECHSLLKKHFTESVKDKLKYKKTKLGGTLYDIIRSGVANLDSGVGVYAPDAESYTKFAALFDPIIDEYHGGFGPNAKHPATYFGEDKISELKDLDPEGKYILSTRIRCGRSFKGYPFNPLLSRDDYITMESKVKNVFDGLKGDSELGGTYYPLDGMSKDTQKQLIADHFLFKEGDRFLKEANANHFWPAGRGIFHNAKKATLYIFS
;
A
#
# COMPACT_ATOMS: atom_id res chain seq x y z
N MET A 1 33.85 -3.83 -19.29
CA MET A 1 32.91 -3.25 -20.29
C MET A 1 32.09 -4.28 -21.08
N SER A 2 32.56 -5.53 -21.27
CA SER A 2 31.89 -6.54 -22.13
C SER A 2 30.68 -7.28 -21.51
N GLN A 3 30.51 -7.33 -20.18
CA GLN A 3 29.38 -8.04 -19.56
C GLN A 3 28.15 -7.17 -19.22
N PHE A 4 28.29 -5.85 -19.17
CA PHE A 4 27.18 -4.95 -18.82
C PHE A 4 26.23 -4.69 -19.99
N ILE A 5 26.75 -4.76 -21.22
CA ILE A 5 26.00 -4.50 -22.46
C ILE A 5 25.04 -5.66 -22.80
N LYS A 6 25.33 -6.89 -22.34
CA LYS A 6 24.50 -8.07 -22.69
C LYS A 6 23.18 -8.19 -21.91
N LYS A 7 22.96 -7.42 -20.84
CA LYS A 7 21.78 -7.59 -19.96
C LYS A 7 20.63 -6.59 -20.17
N ASN A 8 20.82 -5.51 -20.94
CA ASN A 8 19.77 -4.55 -21.26
C ASN A 8 19.39 -4.62 -22.74
N LYS A 9 18.41 -5.47 -23.08
CA LYS A 9 17.77 -5.49 -24.41
C LYS A 9 16.69 -4.40 -24.51
N GLY A 10 17.09 -3.14 -24.37
CA GLY A 10 16.30 -1.99 -24.83
C GLY A 10 16.70 -1.60 -26.26
N PRO A 11 15.84 -0.92 -27.04
CA PRO A 11 16.17 -0.54 -28.41
C PRO A 11 17.36 0.43 -28.40
N LEU A 12 18.51 -0.07 -28.88
CA LEU A 12 19.75 0.69 -28.99
C LEU A 12 19.62 1.62 -30.20
N ILE A 13 19.19 2.87 -30.00
CA ILE A 13 19.31 3.89 -31.03
C ILE A 13 20.79 4.27 -31.12
N VAL A 14 21.41 3.85 -32.22
CA VAL A 14 22.80 4.19 -32.56
C VAL A 14 22.83 5.67 -32.99
N CYS A 15 23.02 6.58 -32.03
CA CYS A 15 23.65 7.85 -32.32
C CYS A 15 25.17 7.64 -32.22
N GLY A 16 25.89 7.97 -33.29
CA GLY A 16 27.32 7.67 -33.47
C GLY A 16 28.17 7.96 -32.24
N ILE A 17 28.92 6.94 -31.80
CA ILE A 17 29.84 7.02 -30.67
C ILE A 17 31.05 7.83 -31.10
N VAL A 18 31.21 9.03 -30.53
CA VAL A 18 32.50 9.74 -30.45
C VAL A 18 32.89 9.80 -28.98
N GLY A 19 33.95 9.06 -28.62
CA GLY A 19 34.77 9.23 -27.40
C GLY A 19 34.06 9.10 -26.03
N GLY A 20 34.58 8.20 -25.17
CA GLY A 20 34.00 7.81 -23.88
C GLY A 20 33.72 8.91 -22.83
N GLY A 21 34.07 10.17 -23.06
CA GLY A 21 33.67 11.30 -22.22
C GLY A 21 32.39 12.02 -22.70
N ILE A 22 32.22 12.17 -24.01
CA ILE A 22 31.09 12.90 -24.61
C ILE A 22 29.83 12.03 -24.59
N GLY A 23 29.95 10.72 -24.84
CA GLY A 23 28.81 9.80 -24.78
C GLY A 23 28.15 9.73 -23.39
N PHE A 24 28.95 9.78 -22.31
CA PHE A 24 28.42 9.84 -20.95
C PHE A 24 27.78 11.19 -20.63
N TRP A 25 28.37 12.28 -21.11
CA TRP A 25 27.80 13.62 -20.94
C TRP A 25 26.49 13.77 -21.72
N VAL A 26 26.44 13.37 -22.99
CA VAL A 26 25.20 13.34 -23.79
C VAL A 26 24.15 12.42 -23.15
N TRP A 27 24.54 11.26 -22.62
CA TRP A 27 23.62 10.41 -21.87
C TRP A 27 23.12 11.06 -20.57
N LYS A 28 23.94 11.80 -19.82
CA LYS A 28 23.49 12.50 -18.61
C LYS A 28 22.62 13.73 -18.92
N THR A 29 22.94 14.47 -19.98
CA THR A 29 22.39 15.81 -20.23
C THR A 29 21.28 15.82 -21.27
N VAL A 30 21.35 14.94 -22.28
CA VAL A 30 20.40 14.88 -23.42
C VAL A 30 19.42 13.72 -23.29
N TYR A 31 19.81 12.60 -22.66
CA TYR A 31 18.89 11.48 -22.45
C TYR A 31 17.64 11.90 -21.65
N PRO A 32 17.69 12.68 -20.55
CA PRO A 32 16.50 13.08 -19.83
C PRO A 32 15.49 13.89 -20.68
N SER A 33 15.98 14.75 -21.58
CA SER A 33 15.13 15.60 -22.42
C SER A 33 14.60 14.89 -23.68
N MET A 34 15.34 13.91 -24.22
CA MET A 34 14.87 13.08 -25.34
C MET A 34 14.09 11.83 -24.91
N ARG A 35 14.18 11.43 -23.64
CA ARG A 35 13.51 10.27 -23.06
C ARG A 35 12.00 10.33 -23.26
N GLU A 36 11.35 11.44 -22.92
CA GLU A 36 9.90 11.56 -23.04
C GLU A 36 9.41 11.36 -24.48
N CYS A 37 10.14 11.87 -25.47
CA CYS A 37 9.81 11.71 -26.89
C CYS A 37 10.03 10.27 -27.40
N VAL A 38 11.11 9.62 -26.97
CA VAL A 38 11.40 8.22 -27.29
C VAL A 38 10.36 7.30 -26.64
N TYR A 39 10.00 7.55 -25.39
CA TYR A 39 9.15 6.65 -24.61
C TYR A 39 7.67 6.74 -25.00
N SER A 40 7.19 7.92 -25.40
CA SER A 40 5.86 8.06 -26.01
C SER A 40 5.76 7.33 -27.35
N THR A 41 6.84 7.37 -28.15
CA THR A 41 6.93 6.71 -29.46
C THR A 41 6.98 5.18 -29.34
N PHE A 42 7.62 4.64 -28.29
CA PHE A 42 7.78 3.19 -28.09
C PHE A 42 6.83 2.57 -27.05
N GLY A 43 5.86 3.32 -26.52
CA GLY A 43 4.85 2.81 -25.58
C GLY A 43 5.44 2.25 -24.27
N VAL A 44 6.56 2.82 -23.81
CA VAL A 44 7.28 2.31 -22.65
C VAL A 44 6.56 2.72 -21.36
N ASN A 45 6.01 1.74 -20.64
CA ASN A 45 5.20 1.95 -19.44
C ASN A 45 6.07 2.25 -18.19
N GLU A 46 6.70 3.41 -18.17
CA GLU A 46 7.57 3.89 -17.08
C GLU A 46 7.00 5.14 -16.40
N ALA A 47 7.62 5.52 -15.27
CA ALA A 47 7.32 6.78 -14.59
C ALA A 47 7.82 7.97 -15.43
N ASP A 48 6.98 8.99 -15.53
CA ASP A 48 7.28 10.25 -16.22
C ASP A 48 8.33 11.08 -15.47
N GLY A 49 8.96 12.03 -16.17
CA GLY A 49 10.01 12.88 -15.61
C GLY A 49 9.59 13.68 -14.35
N TYR A 50 8.33 14.09 -14.23
CA TYR A 50 7.84 14.80 -13.06
C TYR A 50 7.75 13.88 -11.84
N THR A 51 7.24 12.67 -12.01
CA THR A 51 7.24 11.64 -10.96
C THR A 51 8.66 11.29 -10.50
N VAL A 52 9.60 11.10 -11.44
CA VAL A 52 11.00 10.83 -11.11
C VAL A 52 11.61 11.97 -10.30
N LYS A 53 11.36 13.23 -10.68
CA LYS A 53 11.83 14.40 -9.93
C LYS A 53 11.32 14.38 -8.47
N ARG A 54 10.04 14.04 -8.26
CA ARG A 54 9.48 13.93 -6.89
C ARG A 54 10.12 12.81 -6.09
N ILE A 55 10.51 11.70 -6.71
CA ILE A 55 11.23 10.60 -6.06
C ILE A 55 12.63 11.05 -5.62
N GLU A 56 13.34 11.81 -6.46
CA GLU A 56 14.66 12.36 -6.11
C GLU A 56 14.57 13.34 -4.94
N GLU A 57 13.57 14.23 -4.96
CA GLU A 57 13.30 15.17 -3.86
C GLU A 57 12.90 14.45 -2.57
N ALA A 58 12.08 13.41 -2.67
CA ALA A 58 11.70 12.55 -1.56
C ALA A 58 12.90 11.84 -0.92
N TYR A 59 13.79 11.28 -1.75
CA TYR A 59 15.03 10.67 -1.27
C TYR A 59 15.87 11.70 -0.50
N ARG A 60 16.12 12.87 -1.08
CA ARG A 60 16.88 13.93 -0.42
C ARG A 60 16.29 14.31 0.93
N LYS A 61 14.97 14.56 0.98
CA LYS A 61 14.26 14.91 2.23
C LYS A 61 14.42 13.85 3.32
N LEU A 62 14.37 12.56 2.97
CA LEU A 62 14.56 11.46 3.92
C LEU A 62 16.00 11.40 4.45
N GLN A 63 17.00 11.63 3.59
CA GLN A 63 18.40 11.58 3.99
C GLN A 63 18.82 12.80 4.83
N GLU A 64 18.28 13.98 4.53
CA GLU A 64 18.54 15.23 5.27
C GLU A 64 17.88 15.27 6.66
N SER A 65 16.86 14.44 6.91
CA SER A 65 16.14 14.42 8.18
C SER A 65 16.85 13.54 9.21
N GLU A 66 17.43 14.13 10.25
CA GLU A 66 18.06 13.39 11.36
C GLU A 66 17.03 12.62 12.21
N GLU A 67 15.86 13.21 12.43
CA GLU A 67 14.76 12.68 13.24
C GLU A 67 14.00 11.51 12.60
N CYS A 68 14.21 11.24 11.30
CA CYS A 68 13.53 10.15 10.63
C CYS A 68 14.23 8.82 10.93
N HIS A 69 13.49 7.89 11.55
CA HIS A 69 13.96 6.54 11.88
C HIS A 69 13.11 5.43 11.21
N SER A 70 12.38 5.79 10.15
CA SER A 70 11.52 4.85 9.42
C SER A 70 12.29 3.73 8.72
N LEU A 71 11.66 2.55 8.60
CA LEU A 71 12.20 1.47 7.75
C LEU A 71 12.34 1.90 6.29
N LEU A 72 11.47 2.80 5.80
CA LEU A 72 11.62 3.44 4.51
C LEU A 72 12.98 4.11 4.38
N LYS A 73 13.33 5.05 5.27
CA LYS A 73 14.63 5.75 5.18
C LYS A 73 15.79 4.78 5.25
N LYS A 74 15.73 3.80 6.15
CA LYS A 74 16.79 2.81 6.36
C LYS A 74 17.10 2.00 5.10
N HIS A 75 16.06 1.53 4.39
CA HIS A 75 16.22 0.63 3.24
C HIS A 75 16.17 1.33 1.88
N PHE A 76 15.71 2.58 1.84
CA PHE A 76 15.68 3.38 0.62
C PHE A 76 17.03 4.06 0.37
N THR A 77 18.04 3.24 0.05
CA THR A 77 19.39 3.68 -0.32
C THR A 77 19.45 4.27 -1.74
N GLU A 78 20.53 5.00 -2.06
CA GLU A 78 20.73 5.56 -3.41
C GLU A 78 20.65 4.48 -4.51
N SER A 79 21.25 3.32 -4.26
CA SER A 79 21.23 2.19 -5.20
C SER A 79 19.80 1.66 -5.43
N VAL A 80 19.00 1.56 -4.35
CA VAL A 80 17.60 1.15 -4.43
C VAL A 80 16.77 2.19 -5.19
N LYS A 81 16.95 3.48 -4.90
CA LYS A 81 16.32 4.59 -5.62
C LYS A 81 16.61 4.51 -7.12
N ASP A 82 17.86 4.46 -7.53
CA ASP A 82 18.25 4.46 -8.93
C ASP A 82 17.72 3.24 -9.69
N LYS A 83 17.63 2.08 -9.01
CA LYS A 83 17.06 0.86 -9.58
C LYS A 83 15.54 0.93 -9.78
N LEU A 84 14.84 1.73 -8.98
CA LEU A 84 13.37 1.67 -8.89
C LEU A 84 12.66 2.93 -9.42
N LYS A 85 13.32 4.11 -9.46
CA LYS A 85 12.66 5.41 -9.70
C LYS A 85 11.92 5.55 -11.03
N TYR A 86 12.28 4.76 -12.04
CA TYR A 86 11.64 4.77 -13.35
C TYR A 86 10.53 3.72 -13.50
N LYS A 87 10.41 2.78 -12.56
CA LYS A 87 9.47 1.67 -12.69
C LYS A 87 8.04 2.12 -12.43
N LYS A 88 7.10 1.49 -13.14
CA LYS A 88 5.66 1.65 -12.98
C LYS A 88 4.95 0.30 -13.16
N THR A 89 3.94 0.00 -12.36
CA THR A 89 3.14 -1.24 -12.49
C THR A 89 2.19 -1.15 -13.68
N LYS A 90 1.54 -2.27 -14.03
CA LYS A 90 0.53 -2.31 -15.09
C LYS A 90 -0.66 -1.40 -14.79
N LEU A 91 -1.02 -1.24 -13.51
CA LEU A 91 -2.12 -0.38 -13.06
C LEU A 91 -1.67 1.07 -12.80
N GLY A 92 -0.41 1.41 -13.08
CA GLY A 92 0.10 2.77 -12.97
C GLY A 92 0.74 3.14 -11.64
N GLY A 93 0.86 2.20 -10.69
CA GLY A 93 1.52 2.42 -9.41
C GLY A 93 3.02 2.69 -9.58
N THR A 94 3.50 3.77 -8.95
CA THR A 94 4.90 4.20 -9.03
C THR A 94 5.61 4.06 -7.69
N LEU A 95 6.94 4.21 -7.69
CA LEU A 95 7.70 4.29 -6.45
C LEU A 95 7.27 5.48 -5.59
N TYR A 96 6.85 6.59 -6.21
CA TYR A 96 6.40 7.76 -5.44
C TYR A 96 5.12 7.44 -4.65
N ASP A 97 4.17 6.74 -5.27
CA ASP A 97 2.93 6.29 -4.59
C ASP A 97 3.24 5.40 -3.38
N ILE A 98 4.34 4.64 -3.46
CA ILE A 98 4.80 3.76 -2.37
C ILE A 98 5.35 4.56 -1.19
N ILE A 99 6.19 5.56 -1.44
CA ILE A 99 6.99 6.24 -0.40
C ILE A 99 6.38 7.54 0.11
N ARG A 100 5.40 8.12 -0.60
CA ARG A 100 4.86 9.46 -0.32
C ARG A 100 4.40 9.66 1.12
N SER A 101 3.80 8.63 1.75
CA SER A 101 3.32 8.72 3.13
C SER A 101 4.47 8.90 4.13
N GLY A 102 5.54 8.10 4.04
CA GLY A 102 6.71 8.23 4.91
C GLY A 102 7.52 9.49 4.65
N VAL A 103 7.50 10.01 3.42
CA VAL A 103 8.16 11.29 3.08
C VAL A 103 7.40 12.48 3.66
N ALA A 104 6.06 12.42 3.67
CA ALA A 104 5.23 13.46 4.27
C ALA A 104 5.27 13.38 5.81
N ASN A 105 5.28 12.16 6.36
CA ASN A 105 5.24 11.88 7.79
C ASN A 105 6.56 11.24 8.24
N LEU A 106 7.58 12.06 8.51
CA LEU A 106 8.94 11.60 8.81
C LEU A 106 9.06 10.78 10.11
N ASP A 107 8.05 10.87 10.97
CA ASP A 107 7.91 10.08 12.20
C ASP A 107 7.21 8.72 11.99
N SER A 108 7.05 8.29 10.74
CA SER A 108 6.55 6.94 10.41
C SER A 108 7.50 5.86 10.94
N GLY A 109 6.96 4.79 11.52
CA GLY A 109 7.76 3.59 11.82
C GLY A 109 8.20 2.83 10.57
N VAL A 110 7.29 2.66 9.60
CA VAL A 110 7.57 1.94 8.33
C VAL A 110 7.66 2.90 7.15
N GLY A 111 6.54 3.55 6.80
CA GLY A 111 6.50 4.63 5.80
C GLY A 111 6.23 4.24 4.34
N VAL A 112 5.98 2.95 4.04
CA VAL A 112 5.64 2.48 2.68
C VAL A 112 4.25 1.85 2.60
N TYR A 113 3.56 2.05 1.48
CA TYR A 113 2.28 1.41 1.15
C TYR A 113 2.30 0.86 -0.28
N ALA A 114 1.80 -0.35 -0.51
CA ALA A 114 1.67 -0.87 -1.87
C ALA A 114 0.43 -0.25 -2.55
N PRO A 115 0.54 0.32 -3.75
CA PRO A 115 -0.61 0.80 -4.52
C PRO A 115 -1.38 -0.35 -5.20
N ASP A 116 -0.71 -1.46 -5.52
CA ASP A 116 -1.32 -2.68 -6.04
C ASP A 116 -0.49 -3.93 -5.66
N ALA A 117 -1.00 -5.12 -6.01
CA ALA A 117 -0.31 -6.38 -5.73
C ALA A 117 1.01 -6.56 -6.53
N GLU A 118 1.10 -6.03 -7.76
CA GLU A 118 2.33 -6.10 -8.58
C GLU A 118 3.48 -5.34 -7.92
N SER A 119 3.16 -4.32 -7.12
CA SER A 119 4.14 -3.46 -6.46
C SER A 119 5.11 -4.23 -5.57
N TYR A 120 4.63 -5.25 -4.84
CA TYR A 120 5.49 -6.11 -4.02
C TYR A 120 6.58 -6.78 -4.85
N THR A 121 6.27 -7.26 -6.05
CA THR A 121 7.26 -7.91 -6.94
C THR A 121 8.12 -6.89 -7.68
N LYS A 122 7.52 -5.82 -8.23
CA LYS A 122 8.23 -4.87 -9.10
C LYS A 122 9.18 -3.96 -8.31
N PHE A 123 8.83 -3.66 -7.06
CA PHE A 123 9.61 -2.87 -6.10
C PHE A 123 10.16 -3.71 -4.94
N ALA A 124 10.32 -5.02 -5.14
CA ALA A 124 10.85 -5.98 -4.16
C ALA A 124 12.17 -5.52 -3.52
N ALA A 125 13.04 -4.83 -4.28
CA ALA A 125 14.31 -4.30 -3.75
C ALA A 125 14.14 -3.29 -2.60
N LEU A 126 12.94 -2.71 -2.42
CA LEU A 126 12.57 -1.90 -1.27
C LEU A 126 11.67 -2.68 -0.30
N PHE A 127 10.68 -3.43 -0.80
CA PHE A 127 9.74 -4.16 0.06
C PHE A 127 10.35 -5.33 0.81
N ASP A 128 11.14 -6.18 0.16
CA ASP A 128 11.70 -7.39 0.77
C ASP A 128 12.49 -7.10 2.06
N PRO A 129 13.46 -6.17 2.09
CA PRO A 129 14.19 -5.89 3.33
C PRO A 129 13.33 -5.22 4.41
N ILE A 130 12.32 -4.43 4.02
CA ILE A 130 11.36 -3.84 4.97
C ILE A 130 10.49 -4.94 5.61
N ILE A 131 9.98 -5.87 4.79
CA ILE A 131 9.15 -7.00 5.24
C ILE A 131 9.97 -7.93 6.14
N ASP A 132 11.19 -8.26 5.72
CA ASP A 132 12.10 -9.12 6.49
C ASP A 132 12.36 -8.55 7.89
N GLU A 133 12.67 -7.26 7.98
CA GLU A 133 12.92 -6.60 9.27
C GLU A 133 11.65 -6.44 10.11
N TYR A 134 10.55 -5.96 9.52
CA TYR A 134 9.30 -5.72 10.25
C TYR A 134 8.68 -7.01 10.81
N HIS A 135 8.81 -8.13 10.08
CA HIS A 135 8.28 -9.43 10.48
C HIS A 135 9.30 -10.32 11.21
N GLY A 136 10.50 -9.82 11.52
CA GLY A 136 11.48 -10.52 12.33
C GLY A 136 12.12 -11.75 11.67
N GLY A 137 12.38 -11.69 10.36
CA GLY A 137 13.04 -12.76 9.60
C GLY A 137 12.15 -13.40 8.53
N PHE A 138 11.61 -12.60 7.62
CA PHE A 138 10.85 -13.04 6.45
C PHE A 138 11.58 -12.65 5.15
N GLY A 139 12.68 -13.34 4.87
CA GLY A 139 13.51 -13.05 3.71
C GLY A 139 12.82 -13.32 2.37
N PRO A 140 13.43 -12.92 1.23
CA PRO A 140 12.80 -12.92 -0.09
C PRO A 140 12.39 -14.31 -0.62
N ASN A 141 12.96 -15.38 -0.07
CA ASN A 141 12.63 -16.76 -0.43
C ASN A 141 11.66 -17.42 0.56
N ALA A 142 11.33 -16.75 1.67
CA ALA A 142 10.36 -17.23 2.62
C ALA A 142 8.96 -17.24 2.00
N LYS A 143 8.16 -18.23 2.39
CA LYS A 143 6.77 -18.35 1.95
C LYS A 143 5.88 -18.41 3.18
N HIS A 144 4.86 -17.57 3.19
CA HIS A 144 3.85 -17.63 4.24
C HIS A 144 3.18 -19.01 4.18
N PRO A 145 2.97 -19.69 5.32
CA PRO A 145 2.33 -21.00 5.34
C PRO A 145 0.89 -20.94 4.81
N ALA A 146 0.33 -22.11 4.49
CA ALA A 146 -1.09 -22.22 4.20
C ALA A 146 -1.92 -21.76 5.41
N THR A 147 -3.11 -21.21 5.15
CA THR A 147 -4.02 -20.79 6.20
C THR A 147 -4.37 -21.97 7.10
N TYR A 148 -4.23 -21.78 8.41
CA TYR A 148 -4.58 -22.75 9.43
C TYR A 148 -5.02 -21.95 10.66
N PHE A 149 -6.27 -22.17 11.11
CA PHE A 149 -6.83 -21.43 12.24
C PHE A 149 -6.63 -22.15 13.58
N GLY A 150 -6.06 -23.36 13.58
CA GLY A 150 -5.87 -24.13 14.79
C GLY A 150 -7.16 -24.82 15.24
N GLU A 151 -7.96 -25.28 14.30
CA GLU A 151 -9.29 -25.86 14.53
C GLU A 151 -9.25 -27.06 15.49
N ASP A 152 -8.16 -27.83 15.46
CA ASP A 152 -7.85 -28.95 16.35
C ASP A 152 -7.33 -28.52 17.74
N LYS A 153 -6.98 -27.25 17.91
CA LYS A 153 -6.39 -26.69 19.14
C LYS A 153 -7.31 -25.69 19.84
N ILE A 154 -8.56 -25.59 19.43
CA ILE A 154 -9.53 -24.67 20.05
C ILE A 154 -9.65 -24.92 21.56
N SER A 155 -9.57 -26.18 22.00
CA SER A 155 -9.62 -26.55 23.42
C SER A 155 -8.45 -26.02 24.27
N GLU A 156 -7.35 -25.63 23.63
CA GLU A 156 -6.20 -24.99 24.28
C GLU A 156 -6.45 -23.50 24.57
N LEU A 157 -7.41 -22.87 23.87
CA LEU A 157 -7.80 -21.48 24.04
C LEU A 157 -8.78 -21.34 25.22
N LYS A 158 -8.23 -21.34 26.44
CA LYS A 158 -9.01 -21.16 27.67
C LYS A 158 -9.30 -19.69 27.95
N ASP A 159 -10.36 -19.43 28.71
CA ASP A 159 -10.60 -18.12 29.29
C ASP A 159 -9.44 -17.73 30.21
N LEU A 160 -8.75 -16.65 29.86
CA LEU A 160 -7.56 -16.16 30.54
C LEU A 160 -7.89 -15.40 31.83
N ASP A 161 -9.12 -14.90 31.97
CA ASP A 161 -9.57 -14.15 33.14
C ASP A 161 -11.04 -14.44 33.46
N PRO A 162 -11.34 -15.65 33.99
CA PRO A 162 -12.72 -16.05 34.30
C PRO A 162 -13.41 -15.16 35.34
N GLU A 163 -12.63 -14.45 36.15
CA GLU A 163 -13.13 -13.54 37.19
C GLU A 163 -13.31 -12.10 36.68
N GLY A 164 -12.86 -11.80 35.46
CA GLY A 164 -12.99 -10.48 34.82
C GLY A 164 -12.25 -9.35 35.58
N LYS A 165 -11.17 -9.67 36.30
CA LYS A 165 -10.45 -8.71 37.14
C LYS A 165 -9.46 -7.84 36.36
N TYR A 166 -9.01 -8.29 35.20
CA TYR A 166 -7.89 -7.72 34.46
C TYR A 166 -8.24 -7.42 33.01
N ILE A 167 -8.95 -8.32 32.31
CA ILE A 167 -9.20 -8.21 30.88
C ILE A 167 -10.52 -7.47 30.63
N LEU A 168 -10.43 -6.24 30.14
CA LEU A 168 -11.61 -5.43 29.81
C LEU A 168 -12.36 -5.91 28.56
N SER A 169 -11.62 -6.30 27.52
CA SER A 169 -12.16 -6.83 26.27
C SER A 169 -11.09 -7.56 25.45
N THR A 170 -11.52 -8.49 24.60
CA THR A 170 -10.66 -9.20 23.65
C THR A 170 -11.16 -8.96 22.23
N ARG A 171 -10.25 -8.64 21.29
CA ARG A 171 -10.61 -8.37 19.89
C ARG A 171 -9.62 -8.99 18.93
N ILE A 172 -10.13 -9.77 17.98
CA ILE A 172 -9.36 -10.36 16.87
C ILE A 172 -9.79 -9.69 15.56
N ARG A 173 -8.85 -9.34 14.68
CA ARG A 173 -9.13 -8.75 13.37
C ARG A 173 -8.32 -9.38 12.26
N CYS A 174 -8.92 -9.48 11.09
CA CYS A 174 -8.27 -9.92 9.86
C CYS A 174 -8.48 -8.87 8.75
N GLY A 175 -7.42 -8.58 7.98
CA GLY A 175 -7.52 -7.78 6.76
C GLY A 175 -7.66 -8.68 5.53
N ARG A 176 -8.49 -8.27 4.56
CA ARG A 176 -8.65 -8.94 3.26
C ARG A 176 -8.79 -7.88 2.16
N SER A 177 -8.37 -8.23 0.96
CA SER A 177 -8.48 -7.38 -0.23
C SER A 177 -9.23 -8.12 -1.34
N PHE A 178 -9.99 -7.39 -2.14
CA PHE A 178 -10.77 -7.97 -3.24
C PHE A 178 -9.86 -8.34 -4.41
N LYS A 179 -9.97 -9.59 -4.87
CA LYS A 179 -9.29 -10.01 -6.09
C LYS A 179 -9.81 -9.20 -7.27
N GLY A 180 -8.89 -8.72 -8.11
CA GLY A 180 -9.21 -7.95 -9.31
C GLY A 180 -9.28 -6.43 -9.10
N TYR A 181 -9.10 -5.95 -7.87
CA TYR A 181 -8.99 -4.52 -7.56
C TYR A 181 -7.57 -4.18 -7.09
N PRO A 182 -7.06 -2.97 -7.38
CA PRO A 182 -5.84 -2.48 -6.74
C PRO A 182 -6.10 -2.14 -5.27
N PHE A 183 -5.08 -1.63 -4.58
CA PHE A 183 -5.25 -1.10 -3.23
C PHE A 183 -5.68 0.37 -3.28
N ASN A 184 -6.06 0.91 -2.12
CA ASN A 184 -6.64 2.25 -1.98
C ASN A 184 -5.95 3.37 -2.75
N PRO A 185 -4.60 3.42 -2.90
CA PRO A 185 -3.96 4.50 -3.63
C PRO A 185 -4.37 4.62 -5.11
N LEU A 186 -4.79 3.52 -5.74
CA LEU A 186 -5.19 3.47 -7.16
C LEU A 186 -6.67 3.17 -7.37
N LEU A 187 -7.46 2.99 -6.30
CA LEU A 187 -8.91 2.79 -6.44
C LEU A 187 -9.57 4.07 -6.97
N SER A 188 -10.43 3.91 -7.97
CA SER A 188 -11.33 4.97 -8.42
C SER A 188 -12.57 5.07 -7.51
N ARG A 189 -13.34 6.17 -7.65
CA ARG A 189 -14.61 6.32 -6.94
C ARG A 189 -15.59 5.19 -7.26
N ASP A 190 -15.67 4.79 -8.54
CA ASP A 190 -16.57 3.74 -9.01
C ASP A 190 -16.15 2.37 -8.48
N ASP A 191 -14.85 2.13 -8.30
CA ASP A 191 -14.36 0.92 -7.64
C ASP A 191 -14.88 0.82 -6.20
N TYR A 192 -14.76 1.90 -5.41
CA TYR A 192 -15.28 1.93 -4.04
C TYR A 192 -16.78 1.63 -3.97
N ILE A 193 -17.59 2.26 -4.84
CA ILE A 193 -19.04 2.05 -4.89
C ILE A 193 -19.38 0.60 -5.31
N THR A 194 -18.64 0.06 -6.29
CA THR A 194 -18.84 -1.30 -6.78
C THR A 194 -18.46 -2.34 -5.72
N MET A 195 -17.33 -2.14 -5.05
CA MET A 195 -16.87 -3.01 -3.96
C MET A 195 -17.83 -2.95 -2.77
N GLU A 196 -18.31 -1.76 -2.39
CA GLU A 196 -19.31 -1.59 -1.35
C GLU A 196 -20.59 -2.38 -1.69
N SER A 197 -21.08 -2.27 -2.93
CA SER A 197 -22.27 -2.99 -3.39
C SER A 197 -22.09 -4.52 -3.31
N LYS A 198 -20.91 -5.03 -3.68
CA LYS A 198 -20.57 -6.46 -3.54
C LYS A 198 -20.58 -6.91 -2.08
N VAL A 199 -20.02 -6.10 -1.19
CA VAL A 199 -19.99 -6.36 0.25
C VAL A 199 -21.40 -6.34 0.84
N LYS A 200 -22.24 -5.35 0.49
CA LYS A 200 -23.65 -5.28 0.90
C LYS A 200 -24.42 -6.53 0.50
N ASN A 201 -24.25 -7.00 -0.74
CA ASN A 201 -24.91 -8.22 -1.22
C ASN A 201 -24.51 -9.47 -0.40
N VAL A 202 -23.26 -9.57 0.05
CA VAL A 202 -22.82 -10.65 0.93
C VAL A 202 -23.51 -10.53 2.30
N PHE A 203 -23.57 -9.33 2.86
CA PHE A 203 -24.23 -9.07 4.14
C PHE A 203 -25.74 -9.33 4.11
N ASP A 204 -26.40 -9.06 2.99
CA ASP A 204 -27.81 -9.40 2.81
C ASP A 204 -28.04 -10.91 2.92
N GLY A 205 -27.10 -11.73 2.44
CA GLY A 205 -27.12 -13.18 2.63
C GLY A 205 -26.93 -13.65 4.07
N LEU A 206 -26.40 -12.80 4.96
CA LEU A 206 -26.19 -13.11 6.38
C LEU A 206 -27.39 -12.75 7.26
N LYS A 207 -28.42 -12.05 6.74
CA LYS A 207 -29.55 -11.53 7.55
C LYS A 207 -30.30 -12.61 8.34
N GLY A 208 -30.34 -13.85 7.84
CA GLY A 208 -30.98 -14.98 8.52
C GLY A 208 -30.12 -15.68 9.57
N ASP A 209 -28.83 -15.32 9.69
CA ASP A 209 -27.90 -15.93 10.62
C ASP A 209 -28.02 -15.30 12.02
N SER A 210 -28.21 -16.14 13.06
CA SER A 210 -28.43 -15.67 14.43
C SER A 210 -27.18 -15.05 15.09
N GLU A 211 -25.99 -15.34 14.58
CA GLU A 211 -24.72 -14.86 15.13
C GLU A 211 -24.09 -13.77 14.26
N LEU A 212 -24.15 -13.92 12.94
CA LEU A 212 -23.49 -13.04 11.98
C LEU A 212 -24.46 -12.03 11.33
N GLY A 213 -25.76 -12.26 11.43
CA GLY A 213 -26.78 -11.35 10.91
C GLY A 213 -26.70 -9.97 11.53
N GLY A 214 -26.79 -8.94 10.70
CA GLY A 214 -26.51 -7.58 11.11
C GLY A 214 -26.97 -6.52 10.13
N THR A 215 -26.58 -5.28 10.42
CA THR A 215 -26.95 -4.11 9.62
C THR A 215 -25.70 -3.43 9.09
N TYR A 216 -25.74 -3.07 7.81
CA TYR A 216 -24.73 -2.24 7.17
C TYR A 216 -25.13 -0.77 7.27
N TYR A 217 -24.21 0.05 7.75
CA TYR A 217 -24.35 1.50 7.86
C TYR A 217 -23.33 2.16 6.91
N PRO A 218 -23.78 2.71 5.77
CA PRO A 218 -22.91 3.50 4.91
C PRO A 218 -22.43 4.74 5.67
N LEU A 219 -21.16 5.13 5.48
CA LEU A 219 -20.68 6.41 6.00
C LEU A 219 -21.25 7.59 5.23
N ASP A 220 -21.50 7.40 3.93
CA ASP A 220 -22.21 8.39 3.13
C ASP A 220 -23.65 8.53 3.61
N GLY A 221 -24.04 9.75 3.99
CA GLY A 221 -25.33 10.04 4.61
C GLY A 221 -25.48 9.64 6.10
N MET A 222 -24.42 9.15 6.76
CA MET A 222 -24.47 8.84 8.20
C MET A 222 -24.67 10.12 9.03
N SER A 223 -25.60 10.09 9.99
CA SER A 223 -25.77 11.21 10.92
C SER A 223 -24.56 11.35 11.85
N LYS A 224 -24.26 12.59 12.26
CA LYS A 224 -23.16 12.86 13.22
C LYS A 224 -23.36 12.16 14.56
N ASP A 225 -24.61 11.96 14.98
CA ASP A 225 -24.91 11.29 16.25
C ASP A 225 -24.63 9.79 16.16
N THR A 226 -25.04 9.13 15.06
CA THR A 226 -24.68 7.73 14.80
C THR A 226 -23.16 7.58 14.69
N GLN A 227 -22.49 8.50 13.99
CA GLN A 227 -21.03 8.48 13.86
C GLN A 227 -20.34 8.62 15.22
N LYS A 228 -20.77 9.55 16.07
CA LYS A 228 -20.23 9.73 17.43
C LYS A 228 -20.45 8.49 18.28
N GLN A 229 -21.64 7.88 18.22
CA GLN A 229 -21.92 6.66 18.96
C GLN A 229 -21.01 5.51 18.51
N LEU A 230 -20.84 5.30 17.21
CA LEU A 230 -19.97 4.24 16.69
C LEU A 230 -18.49 4.46 17.02
N ILE A 231 -18.04 5.71 17.12
CA ILE A 231 -16.70 6.05 17.61
C ILE A 231 -16.58 5.77 19.11
N ALA A 232 -17.58 6.16 19.91
CA ALA A 232 -17.61 5.92 21.35
C ALA A 232 -17.64 4.42 21.69
N ASP A 233 -18.35 3.63 20.88
CA ASP A 233 -18.40 2.18 20.99
C ASP A 233 -17.12 1.48 20.48
N HIS A 234 -16.09 2.25 20.09
CA HIS A 234 -14.82 1.74 19.53
C HIS A 234 -14.97 0.94 18.22
N PHE A 235 -16.04 1.16 17.44
CA PHE A 235 -16.27 0.45 16.18
C PHE A 235 -15.86 1.22 14.94
N LEU A 236 -16.00 2.55 14.93
CA LEU A 236 -15.64 3.36 13.78
C LEU A 236 -14.23 3.95 13.94
N PHE A 237 -13.41 3.82 12.89
CA PHE A 237 -12.11 4.47 12.86
C PHE A 237 -12.25 5.99 12.87
N LYS A 238 -11.26 6.66 13.46
CA LYS A 238 -11.14 8.11 13.37
C LYS A 238 -10.96 8.49 11.91
N GLU A 239 -11.73 9.48 11.46
CA GLU A 239 -11.56 10.09 10.14
C GLU A 239 -10.15 10.69 10.02
N GLY A 240 -9.52 10.51 8.86
CA GLY A 240 -8.36 11.31 8.49
C GLY A 240 -7.04 10.95 9.17
N ASP A 241 -6.73 9.65 9.32
CA ASP A 241 -5.35 9.23 9.61
C ASP A 241 -4.40 9.87 8.58
N ARG A 242 -3.47 10.70 9.07
CA ARG A 242 -2.54 11.45 8.21
C ARG A 242 -1.60 10.55 7.41
N PHE A 243 -1.26 9.36 7.90
CA PHE A 243 -0.44 8.41 7.16
C PHE A 243 -1.23 7.87 5.96
N LEU A 244 -2.50 7.49 6.17
CA LEU A 244 -3.38 7.00 5.09
C LEU A 244 -3.76 8.10 4.12
N LYS A 245 -3.99 9.32 4.61
CA LYS A 245 -4.26 10.50 3.79
C LYS A 245 -3.10 10.75 2.83
N GLU A 246 -1.88 10.79 3.34
CA GLU A 246 -0.68 11.04 2.53
C GLU A 246 -0.33 9.84 1.64
N ALA A 247 -0.78 8.63 1.98
CA ALA A 247 -0.70 7.44 1.12
C ALA A 247 -1.75 7.42 0.00
N ASN A 248 -2.57 8.48 -0.17
CA ASN A 248 -3.68 8.51 -1.14
C ASN A 248 -4.83 7.54 -0.80
N ALA A 249 -4.87 6.97 0.40
CA ALA A 249 -5.83 5.93 0.76
C ALA A 249 -7.20 6.46 1.19
N ASN A 250 -7.30 7.77 1.47
CA ASN A 250 -8.55 8.43 1.86
C ASN A 250 -9.24 9.15 0.68
N HIS A 251 -8.85 8.85 -0.56
CA HIS A 251 -9.48 9.44 -1.74
C HIS A 251 -10.97 9.10 -1.82
N PHE A 252 -11.77 10.10 -2.22
CA PHE A 252 -13.23 10.03 -2.36
C PHE A 252 -13.99 9.75 -1.07
N TRP A 253 -13.37 9.89 0.11
CA TRP A 253 -14.06 9.73 1.39
C TRP A 253 -15.30 10.64 1.49
N PRO A 254 -16.46 10.16 1.98
CA PRO A 254 -16.74 8.83 2.53
C PRO A 254 -17.31 7.82 1.51
N ALA A 255 -17.26 8.12 0.21
CA ALA A 255 -17.92 7.32 -0.82
C ALA A 255 -17.45 5.86 -0.80
N GLY A 256 -18.42 4.95 -0.80
CA GLY A 256 -18.19 3.51 -0.75
C GLY A 256 -17.51 3.03 0.53
N ARG A 257 -17.59 3.76 1.64
CA ARG A 257 -17.12 3.28 2.96
C ARG A 257 -18.29 3.05 3.88
N GLY A 258 -18.11 2.13 4.82
CA GLY A 258 -19.14 1.82 5.79
C GLY A 258 -18.74 0.72 6.74
N ILE A 259 -19.70 0.44 7.60
CA ILE A 259 -19.52 -0.45 8.73
C ILE A 259 -20.72 -1.38 8.80
N PHE A 260 -20.46 -2.68 8.91
CA PHE A 260 -21.47 -3.66 9.26
C PHE A 260 -21.19 -4.18 10.65
N HIS A 261 -22.24 -4.28 11.46
CA HIS A 261 -22.15 -5.04 12.69
C HIS A 261 -23.42 -5.85 12.96
N ASN A 262 -23.27 -6.96 13.67
CA ASN A 262 -24.40 -7.71 14.18
C ASN A 262 -25.11 -6.96 15.33
N ALA A 263 -26.30 -7.41 15.71
CA ALA A 263 -27.08 -6.76 16.78
C ALA A 263 -26.35 -6.73 18.13
N LYS A 264 -25.54 -7.78 18.41
CA LYS A 264 -24.70 -7.89 19.61
C LYS A 264 -23.44 -7.03 19.56
N LYS A 265 -23.14 -6.41 18.41
CA LYS A 265 -21.92 -5.63 18.17
C LYS A 265 -20.61 -6.40 18.44
N ALA A 266 -20.66 -7.73 18.33
CA ALA A 266 -19.54 -8.64 18.52
C ALA A 266 -18.78 -8.91 17.21
N THR A 267 -19.48 -8.85 16.07
CA THR A 267 -18.89 -9.04 14.75
C THR A 267 -18.94 -7.72 14.00
N LEU A 268 -17.78 -7.28 13.50
CA LEU A 268 -17.58 -5.99 12.86
C LEU A 268 -16.85 -6.17 11.54
N TYR A 269 -17.44 -5.67 10.46
CA TYR A 269 -16.79 -5.53 9.16
C TYR A 269 -16.69 -4.06 8.81
N ILE A 270 -15.48 -3.64 8.46
CA ILE A 270 -15.21 -2.27 8.01
C ILE A 270 -14.73 -2.37 6.57
N PHE A 271 -15.35 -1.59 5.71
CA PHE A 271 -14.90 -1.42 4.34
C PHE A 271 -14.29 -0.01 4.22
N SER A 272 -12.98 0.06 3.97
CA SER A 272 -12.14 1.26 4.05
C SER A 272 -11.30 1.50 2.80
#